data_AF-A0A7K4AZD7-F1
#
_entry.id   AF-A0A7K4AZD7-F1
#
_cell.length_a   1.000
_cell.length_b   1.000
_cell.length_c   1.000
_cell.angle_alpha   90.00
_cell.angle_beta   90.00
_cell.angle_gamma   90.00
#
_symmetry.space_group_name_H-M   'P 1'
#
loop_
_entity.id
_entity.type
_entity.pdbx_description
1 polymer ?
#
loop_
_entity_poly.entity_id
_entity_poly.type
_entity_poly.pdbx_seq_one_letter_code
_entity_poly.pdbx_strand_id
1 'polypeptide(L)'
;MRPINDKRRAIEEGGHQLVVAGPGSGKTWLLIEKIKYLLNQGVPGHEILALTFSEKAAREMQDRIDKEGGSHDLTIRTFHSFCYHFLEEEILDSGVSFARGMISPEHQKVWGITNFDDFNIQAIEVRNKGRSG
;
A
#
# COMPACT_ATOMS: atom_id res chain seq x y z
N MET A 1 -20.41 0.00 -2.90
CA MET A 1 -19.32 -0.23 -3.88
C MET A 1 -19.48 -1.61 -4.49
N ARG A 2 -19.19 -1.81 -5.78
CA ARG A 2 -19.34 -3.13 -6.44
C ARG A 2 -17.96 -3.74 -6.69
N PRO A 3 -17.73 -5.02 -6.35
CA PRO A 3 -16.48 -5.71 -6.66
C PRO A 3 -16.20 -5.72 -8.17
N ILE A 4 -14.94 -5.57 -8.55
CA ILE A 4 -14.49 -5.72 -9.93
C ILE A 4 -13.96 -7.15 -10.13
N ASN A 5 -14.61 -7.89 -11.04
CA ASN A 5 -14.21 -9.26 -11.41
C ASN A 5 -13.32 -9.30 -12.67
N ASP A 6 -13.07 -8.16 -13.30
CA ASP A 6 -12.32 -8.03 -14.55
C ASP A 6 -10.97 -7.35 -14.30
N LYS A 7 -9.87 -8.05 -14.63
CA LYS A 7 -8.50 -7.54 -14.46
C LYS A 7 -8.25 -6.25 -15.24
N ARG A 8 -8.79 -6.13 -16.45
CA ARG A 8 -8.59 -4.94 -17.30
C ARG A 8 -9.25 -3.72 -16.66
N ARG A 9 -10.51 -3.88 -16.22
CA ARG A 9 -11.23 -2.81 -15.51
C ARG A 9 -10.51 -2.40 -14.22
N ALA A 10 -9.99 -3.36 -13.46
CA ALA A 10 -9.22 -3.06 -12.25
C ALA A 10 -7.95 -2.25 -12.55
N ILE A 11 -7.30 -2.49 -13.71
CA ILE A 11 -6.11 -1.76 -14.14
C ILE A 11 -6.47 -0.37 -14.69
N GLU A 12 -7.48 -0.26 -15.55
CA GLU A 12 -7.73 0.96 -16.34
C GLU A 12 -8.68 1.96 -15.65
N GLU A 13 -9.67 1.50 -14.89
CA GLU A 13 -10.66 2.40 -14.30
C GLU A 13 -10.07 3.20 -13.14
N GLY A 14 -10.55 4.42 -12.90
CA GLY A 14 -10.17 5.23 -11.74
C GLY A 14 -11.07 4.99 -10.51
N GLY A 15 -10.89 5.82 -9.48
CA GLY A 15 -11.73 5.83 -8.28
C GLY A 15 -11.47 4.68 -7.30
N HIS A 16 -12.30 4.62 -6.25
CA HIS A 16 -12.17 3.61 -5.21
C HIS A 16 -12.59 2.23 -5.74
N GLN A 17 -11.68 1.26 -5.67
CA GLN A 17 -11.88 -0.08 -6.18
C GLN A 17 -11.57 -1.15 -5.14
N LEU A 18 -12.38 -2.20 -5.14
CA LEU A 18 -12.17 -3.40 -4.34
C LEU A 18 -12.03 -4.57 -5.28
N VAL A 19 -10.83 -5.15 -5.27
CA VAL A 19 -10.50 -6.34 -6.05
C VAL A 19 -10.62 -7.56 -5.15
N VAL A 20 -11.61 -8.40 -5.44
CA VAL A 20 -11.80 -9.66 -4.74
C VAL A 20 -11.34 -10.79 -5.65
N ALA A 21 -10.30 -11.52 -5.25
CA ALA A 21 -9.75 -12.58 -6.09
C ALA A 21 -9.06 -13.65 -5.25
N GLY A 22 -9.41 -14.93 -5.40
CA GLY A 22 -8.89 -16.04 -4.58
C GLY A 22 -7.36 -16.17 -4.51
N PRO A 23 -6.78 -16.90 -3.55
CA PRO A 23 -5.38 -17.31 -3.56
C PRO A 23 -4.88 -17.76 -4.94
N GLY A 24 -3.69 -17.30 -5.34
CA GLY A 24 -3.09 -17.61 -6.64
C GLY A 24 -3.67 -16.85 -7.86
N SER A 25 -4.69 -16.00 -7.68
CA SER A 25 -5.32 -15.24 -8.78
C SER A 25 -4.45 -14.14 -9.42
N GLY A 26 -3.28 -13.87 -8.83
CA GLY A 26 -2.37 -12.82 -9.27
C GLY A 26 -2.69 -11.42 -8.73
N LYS A 27 -3.19 -11.28 -7.49
CA LYS A 27 -3.44 -9.97 -6.85
C LYS A 27 -2.20 -9.07 -6.82
N THR A 28 -1.06 -9.63 -6.45
CA THR A 28 0.22 -8.90 -6.46
C THR A 28 0.58 -8.44 -7.87
N TRP A 29 0.39 -9.30 -8.88
CA TRP A 29 0.59 -8.93 -10.28
C TRP A 29 -0.37 -7.80 -10.68
N LEU A 30 -1.65 -7.90 -10.32
CA LEU A 30 -2.65 -6.89 -10.64
C LEU A 30 -2.29 -5.52 -10.05
N LEU A 31 -1.84 -5.46 -8.79
CA LEU A 31 -1.38 -4.23 -8.15
C LEU A 31 -0.18 -3.63 -8.88
N ILE A 32 0.79 -4.46 -9.28
CA ILE A 32 1.95 -4.02 -10.06
C ILE A 32 1.52 -3.46 -11.40
N GLU A 33 0.65 -4.16 -12.14
CA GLU A 33 0.14 -3.69 -13.43
C GLU A 33 -0.68 -2.41 -13.29
N LYS A 34 -1.43 -2.24 -12.19
CA LYS A 34 -2.13 -0.99 -11.88
C LYS A 34 -1.14 0.17 -11.70
N ILE A 35 -0.10 -0.03 -10.91
CA ILE A 35 0.94 0.99 -10.68
C ILE A 35 1.62 1.36 -12.00
N LYS A 36 2.03 0.37 -12.79
CA LYS A 36 2.60 0.58 -14.12
C LYS A 36 1.65 1.33 -15.05
N TYR A 37 0.38 0.98 -15.05
CA TYR A 37 -0.63 1.68 -15.83
C TYR A 37 -0.71 3.16 -15.46
N LEU A 38 -0.77 3.48 -14.16
CA LEU A 38 -0.80 4.87 -13.68
C LEU A 38 0.45 5.65 -14.12
N LEU A 39 1.63 5.07 -13.94
CA LEU A 39 2.90 5.66 -14.39
C LEU A 39 2.90 5.91 -15.90
N ASN A 40 2.41 4.95 -16.69
CA ASN A 40 2.28 5.08 -18.15
C ASN A 40 1.23 6.12 -18.57
N GLN A 41 0.23 6.41 -17.72
CA GLN A 41 -0.70 7.53 -17.91
C GLN A 41 -0.10 8.90 -17.51
N GLY A 42 1.15 8.92 -17.05
CA GLY A 42 1.86 10.14 -16.66
C GLY A 42 1.67 10.55 -15.20
N VAL A 43 1.09 9.68 -14.35
CA VAL A 43 1.02 9.92 -12.90
C VAL A 43 2.45 9.88 -12.33
N PRO A 44 2.92 10.94 -11.67
CA PRO A 44 4.24 10.95 -11.04
C PRO A 44 4.36 9.87 -9.96
N GLY A 45 5.53 9.22 -9.85
CA GLY A 45 5.76 8.14 -8.88
C GLY A 45 5.50 8.57 -7.42
N HIS A 46 5.87 9.80 -7.07
CA HIS A 46 5.66 10.35 -5.72
C HIS A 46 4.20 10.58 -5.35
N GLU A 47 3.27 10.57 -6.31
CA GLU A 47 1.83 10.62 -6.06
C GLU A 47 1.22 9.21 -5.84
N ILE A 48 2.02 8.15 -5.99
CA ILE A 48 1.58 6.76 -5.83
C ILE A 48 2.16 6.16 -4.55
N LEU A 49 1.29 5.81 -3.61
CA LEU A 49 1.62 5.09 -2.38
C LEU A 49 1.11 3.64 -2.47
N ALA A 50 2.03 2.68 -2.40
CA ALA A 50 1.71 1.26 -2.30
C ALA A 50 2.06 0.70 -0.91
N LEU A 51 1.05 0.19 -0.21
CA LEU A 51 1.20 -0.38 1.14
C LEU A 51 1.04 -1.91 1.13
N THR A 52 1.83 -2.59 1.95
CA THR A 52 1.75 -4.04 2.13
C THR A 52 2.06 -4.46 3.57
N PHE A 53 1.80 -5.73 3.90
CA PHE A 53 1.99 -6.26 5.26
C PHE A 53 3.41 -6.71 5.57
N SER A 54 4.27 -6.92 4.57
CA SER A 54 5.62 -7.45 4.79
C SER A 54 6.68 -6.74 3.99
N GLU A 55 7.84 -6.59 4.61
CA GLU A 55 9.05 -6.03 3.99
C GLU A 55 9.48 -6.81 2.74
N LYS A 56 9.26 -8.13 2.76
CA LYS A 56 9.50 -9.01 1.62
C LYS A 56 8.60 -8.66 0.44
N ALA A 57 7.29 -8.51 0.68
CA ALA A 57 6.35 -8.14 -0.39
C ALA A 57 6.62 -6.73 -0.95
N ALA A 58 7.05 -5.79 -0.10
CA ALA A 58 7.41 -4.44 -0.54
C ALA A 58 8.60 -4.49 -1.49
N ARG A 59 9.68 -5.19 -1.11
CA ARG A 59 10.87 -5.40 -1.96
C ARG A 59 10.54 -6.13 -3.25
N GLU A 60 9.79 -7.23 -3.18
CA GLU A 60 9.39 -7.98 -4.38
C GLU A 60 8.56 -7.14 -5.35
N MET A 61 7.71 -6.24 -4.85
CA MET A 61 6.94 -5.33 -5.68
C MET A 61 7.83 -4.27 -6.31
N GLN A 62 8.74 -3.66 -5.54
CA GLN A 62 9.73 -2.70 -6.01
C GLN A 62 10.61 -3.31 -7.11
N ASP A 63 11.21 -4.47 -6.86
CA ASP A 63 12.08 -5.17 -7.81
C ASP A 63 11.38 -5.47 -9.14
N ARG A 64 10.07 -5.75 -9.11
CA ARG A 64 9.28 -6.03 -10.32
C ARG A 64 8.97 -4.77 -11.12
N ILE A 65 8.83 -3.63 -10.45
CA ILE A 65 8.56 -2.34 -11.09
C ILE A 65 9.87 -1.76 -11.66
N ASP A 66 10.97 -1.86 -10.90
CA ASP A 66 12.29 -1.38 -11.29
C ASP A 66 12.83 -2.08 -12.54
N LYS A 67 12.62 -3.40 -12.65
CA LYS A 67 13.05 -4.20 -13.82
C LYS A 67 12.48 -3.70 -15.14
N GLU A 68 11.37 -2.98 -15.12
CA GLU A 68 10.67 -2.49 -16.31
C GLU A 68 10.79 -0.96 -16.47
N GLY A 69 11.64 -0.30 -15.68
CA GLY A 69 12.08 1.09 -15.90
C GLY A 69 11.15 2.19 -15.34
N GLY A 70 10.24 1.87 -14.43
CA GLY A 70 9.18 2.80 -13.99
C GLY A 70 9.13 3.06 -12.48
N SER A 71 10.18 3.58 -11.85
CA SER A 71 10.13 3.79 -10.39
C SER A 71 10.68 5.09 -9.83
N HIS A 72 11.05 6.06 -10.67
CA HIS A 72 11.54 7.34 -10.14
C HIS A 72 10.51 7.93 -9.15
N ASP A 73 10.92 7.98 -7.88
CA ASP A 73 10.18 8.46 -6.71
C ASP A 73 8.91 7.70 -6.29
N LEU A 74 8.73 6.44 -6.70
CA LEU A 74 7.62 5.60 -6.22
C LEU A 74 7.79 5.18 -4.75
N THR A 75 6.75 5.33 -3.93
CA THR A 75 6.77 4.88 -2.53
C THR A 75 6.06 3.54 -2.35
N ILE A 76 6.85 2.48 -2.07
CA ILE A 76 6.34 1.16 -1.68
C ILE A 76 6.84 0.84 -0.28
N ARG A 77 5.94 0.69 0.70
CA ARG A 77 6.31 0.47 2.10
C ARG A 77 5.41 -0.55 2.78
N THR A 78 5.88 -1.04 3.92
CA THR A 78 4.96 -1.66 4.88
C THR A 78 4.15 -0.60 5.62
N PHE A 79 3.01 -0.99 6.17
CA PHE A 79 2.21 -0.09 7.02
C PHE A 79 3.02 0.53 8.15
N HIS A 80 3.82 -0.28 8.86
CA HIS A 80 4.66 0.20 9.96
C HIS A 80 5.71 1.22 9.49
N SER A 81 6.42 0.91 8.40
CA SER A 81 7.46 1.79 7.85
C SER A 81 6.89 3.07 7.26
N PHE A 82 5.64 3.05 6.80
CA PHE A 82 4.91 4.25 6.38
C PHE A 82 4.52 5.12 7.58
N CYS A 83 3.85 4.53 8.59
CA CYS A 83 3.41 5.29 9.77
C CYS A 83 4.58 5.90 10.54
N TYR A 84 5.69 5.16 10.68
CA TYR A 84 6.90 5.67 11.33
C TYR A 84 7.48 6.88 10.60
N HIS A 85 7.55 6.83 9.27
CA HIS A 85 8.09 7.92 8.46
C HIS A 85 7.17 9.14 8.45
N PHE A 86 5.86 8.93 8.33
CA PHE A 86 4.88 10.00 8.44
C PHE A 86 4.99 10.71 9.79
N LEU A 87 5.08 9.93 10.89
CA LEU A 87 5.27 10.49 12.22
C LEU A 87 6.59 11.25 12.38
N GLU A 88 7.65 10.85 11.67
CA GLU A 88 8.96 11.51 11.69
C GLU A 88 8.97 12.84 10.92
N GLU A 89 8.24 12.94 9.81
CA GLU A 89 8.10 14.17 9.03
C GLU A 89 7.22 15.21 9.74
N GLU A 90 6.15 14.78 10.41
CA GLU A 90 5.19 15.63 11.12
C GLU A 90 5.67 16.06 12.54
N ILE A 91 6.89 15.68 12.94
CA ILE A 91 7.49 16.07 14.25
C ILE A 91 7.62 17.59 14.37
N LEU A 92 7.90 18.29 13.27
CA LEU A 92 8.14 19.72 13.28
C LEU A 92 6.86 20.55 13.50
N ASP A 93 5.69 20.03 13.14
CA ASP A 93 4.41 20.75 13.21
C ASP A 93 3.53 20.33 14.39
N SER A 94 3.70 19.10 14.91
CA SER A 94 2.88 18.56 16.02
C SER A 94 3.36 18.92 17.42
N GLY A 95 4.56 19.53 17.57
CA GLY A 95 5.15 19.88 18.87
C GLY A 95 5.53 18.67 19.73
N VAL A 96 5.47 17.45 19.19
CA VAL A 96 5.82 16.24 19.91
C VAL A 96 7.34 16.06 19.88
N SER A 97 8.02 16.65 20.86
CA SER A 97 9.47 16.46 21.03
C SER A 97 9.76 15.02 21.48
N PHE A 98 10.04 14.14 20.53
CA PHE A 98 10.46 12.76 20.79
C PHE A 98 11.94 12.63 21.17
N ALA A 99 12.65 13.74 21.34
CA ALA A 99 14.07 13.72 21.65
C ALA A 99 14.39 13.06 23.01
N ARG A 100 13.44 12.98 23.97
CA ARG A 100 13.70 12.24 25.23
C ARG A 100 12.55 11.84 26.16
N GLY A 101 11.36 11.54 25.66
CA GLY A 101 10.48 10.61 26.39
C GLY A 101 9.10 11.12 26.79
N MET A 102 8.15 10.94 25.88
CA MET A 102 6.76 10.69 26.29
C MET A 102 6.20 9.37 25.73
N ILE A 103 6.78 8.83 24.65
CA ILE A 103 6.39 7.53 24.10
C ILE A 103 7.67 6.87 23.58
N SER A 104 7.96 5.65 24.03
CA SER A 104 9.09 4.88 23.53
C SER A 104 8.81 4.35 22.12
N PRO A 105 9.84 4.00 21.32
CA PRO A 105 9.66 3.53 19.94
C PRO A 105 8.69 2.35 19.81
N GLU A 106 8.62 1.49 20.82
CA GLU A 106 7.65 0.41 20.92
C GLU A 106 6.21 0.90 21.09
N HIS A 107 5.97 1.93 21.91
CA HIS A 107 4.63 2.50 22.09
C HIS A 107 4.20 3.33 20.87
N GLN A 108 5.13 3.93 20.12
CA GLN A 108 4.82 4.60 18.85
C GLN A 108 4.30 3.59 17.80
N LYS A 109 4.95 2.42 17.70
CA LYS A 109 4.49 1.33 16.84
C LYS A 109 3.10 0.85 17.26
N VAL A 110 2.88 0.66 18.56
CA VAL A 110 1.56 0.26 19.08
C VAL A 110 0.52 1.33 18.75
N TRP A 111 0.80 2.61 18.98
CA TRP A 111 -0.15 3.70 18.68
C TRP A 111 -0.51 3.76 17.19
N GLY A 112 0.48 3.70 16.30
CA GLY A 112 0.24 3.72 14.84
C GLY A 112 -0.56 2.50 14.36
N ILE A 113 -0.39 1.33 14.99
CA ILE A 113 -1.22 0.14 14.74
C ILE A 113 -2.64 0.32 15.31
N THR A 114 -2.76 0.88 16.51
CA THR A 114 -4.05 0.93 17.24
C THR A 114 -5.00 1.98 16.66
N ASN A 115 -4.46 3.08 16.12
CA ASN A 115 -5.24 4.16 15.52
C ASN A 115 -5.23 4.06 13.99
N PHE A 116 -4.80 2.91 13.45
CA PHE A 116 -4.71 2.72 12.01
C PHE A 116 -6.08 2.87 11.32
N ASP A 117 -7.11 2.31 11.93
CA ASP A 117 -8.48 2.38 11.41
C ASP A 117 -9.03 3.82 11.45
N ASP A 118 -8.53 4.67 12.35
CA ASP A 118 -8.87 6.09 12.45
C ASP A 118 -8.20 6.94 11.35
N PHE A 119 -7.12 6.44 10.72
CA PHE A 119 -6.60 7.02 9.48
C PHE A 119 -7.55 6.84 8.29
N ASN A 120 -8.72 6.24 8.50
CA ASN A 120 -9.73 5.97 7.48
C ASN A 120 -9.15 5.17 6.30
N ILE A 121 -8.17 4.30 6.59
CA ILE A 121 -7.50 3.46 5.59
C ILE A 121 -8.31 2.18 5.41
N GLN A 122 -9.03 2.10 4.29
CA GLN A 122 -9.91 0.98 3.98
C GLN A 122 -9.14 -0.23 3.45
N ALA A 123 -9.21 -1.37 4.14
CA ALA A 123 -8.70 -2.67 3.68
C ALA A 123 -9.62 -3.81 4.17
N ILE A 124 -9.88 -4.86 3.35
CA ILE A 124 -10.49 -6.19 3.68
C ILE A 124 -10.65 -6.98 2.35
N GLU A 125 -10.79 -8.31 2.26
CA GLU A 125 -9.99 -9.49 2.62
C GLU A 125 -10.46 -10.63 1.66
N VAL A 126 -9.65 -11.66 1.41
CA VAL A 126 -9.89 -12.63 0.32
C VAL A 126 -9.92 -14.08 0.82
N ARG A 127 -10.97 -14.83 0.42
CA ARG A 127 -11.06 -16.30 0.58
C ARG A 127 -11.23 -17.03 -0.77
N ASN A 128 -10.57 -18.19 -0.92
CA ASN A 128 -10.80 -19.09 -2.06
C ASN A 128 -12.02 -19.99 -1.82
N LYS A 129 -12.82 -20.21 -2.85
CA LYS A 129 -13.54 -21.48 -3.00
C LYS A 129 -13.15 -22.10 -4.34
N GLY A 130 -12.71 -23.34 -4.25
CA GLY A 130 -12.11 -24.10 -5.32
C GLY A 130 -13.04 -24.42 -6.47
N ARG A 131 -12.38 -24.89 -7.54
CA ARG A 131 -12.91 -25.57 -8.73
C ARG A 131 -14.24 -26.28 -8.49
N SER A 132 -15.20 -26.07 -9.37
CA SER A 132 -16.25 -27.04 -9.66
C SER A 132 -16.79 -26.80 -11.07
N GLY A 133 -16.79 -27.87 -11.87
CA GLY A 133 -17.80 -28.22 -12.89
C GLY A 133 -18.06 -27.23 -14.00
#